data_AF-K1SXL7-F1
#
_entry.id   AF-K1SXL7-F1
#
_cell.length_a   1.000
_cell.length_b   1.000
_cell.length_c   1.000
_cell.angle_alpha   90.00
_cell.angle_beta   90.00
_cell.angle_gamma   90.00
#
_symmetry.space_group_name_H-M   'P 1'
#
loop_
_entity.id
_entity.type
_entity.pdbx_description
1 polymer ?
#
loop_
_entity_poly.entity_id
_entity_poly.type
_entity_poly.pdbx_seq_one_letter_code
_entity_poly.pdbx_strand_id
1 'polypeptide(L)'
;VLSDMSAITDYNGNLVLNFVDYKIDDTPKYTIAECKERDVTYAAPLRVTATLWNKETGDVKESEIYMGDFPLMTESGTFIINGAERVIVSQLVRSPGVYYSFEKDKTGKDLFKATVIPNRGAWLEYEMDSSDIAYVRIDKNRKIPLTTFIRALGVGSDEEIFELFGSDDRLAQT
;
A
#
# COMPACT_ATOMS: atom_id res chain seq x y z
N VAL A 1 7.29 -6.62 -5.64
CA VAL A 1 6.96 -6.77 -4.19
C VAL A 1 8.22 -6.92 -3.35
N LEU A 2 8.97 -8.02 -3.46
CA LEU A 2 10.19 -8.21 -2.67
C LEU A 2 11.22 -7.10 -2.94
N SER A 3 11.41 -6.73 -4.21
CA SER A 3 12.27 -5.60 -4.60
C SER A 3 11.79 -4.27 -4.03
N ASP A 4 10.47 -4.04 -3.96
CA ASP A 4 9.88 -2.80 -3.41
C ASP A 4 10.04 -2.70 -1.88
N MET A 5 10.26 -3.84 -1.22
CA MET A 5 10.42 -3.97 0.23
C MET A 5 11.86 -4.33 0.61
N SER A 6 12.83 -4.14 -0.29
CA SER A 6 14.25 -4.37 -0.02
C SER A 6 14.88 -3.14 0.65
N ALA A 7 16.10 -3.30 1.16
CA ALA A 7 16.83 -2.27 1.90
C ALA A 7 16.13 -1.81 3.19
N ILE A 8 15.43 -2.74 3.85
CA ILE A 8 14.85 -2.48 5.17
C ILE A 8 16.01 -2.23 6.13
N THR A 9 16.02 -1.06 6.73
CA THR A 9 17.12 -0.61 7.58
C THR A 9 16.63 -0.48 9.03
N ASP A 10 17.47 -0.85 9.98
CA ASP A 10 17.19 -0.60 11.40
C ASP A 10 17.24 0.89 11.73
N TYR A 11 16.82 1.26 12.95
CA TYR A 11 16.77 2.66 13.38
C TYR A 11 18.13 3.37 13.29
N ASN A 12 19.23 2.66 13.53
CA ASN A 12 20.57 3.24 13.52
C ASN A 12 21.21 3.28 12.12
N GLY A 13 20.62 2.64 11.11
CA GLY A 13 21.20 2.62 9.77
C GLY A 13 22.22 1.51 9.51
N ASN A 14 22.51 0.68 10.52
CA ASN A 14 23.65 -0.25 10.58
C ASN A 14 23.33 -1.62 9.98
N LEU A 15 22.10 -2.10 10.15
CA LEU A 15 21.65 -3.39 9.62
C LEU A 15 20.73 -3.14 8.43
N VAL A 16 21.05 -3.77 7.30
CA VAL A 16 20.24 -3.69 6.07
C VAL A 16 19.81 -5.08 5.65
N LEU A 17 18.50 -5.31 5.64
CA LEU A 17 17.88 -6.53 5.14
C LEU A 17 17.47 -6.33 3.67
N ASN A 18 17.91 -7.25 2.81
CA ASN A 18 17.51 -7.31 1.41
C ASN A 18 16.89 -8.65 1.07
N PHE A 19 15.99 -8.64 0.08
CA PHE A 19 15.43 -9.84 -0.51
C PHE A 19 16.06 -10.04 -1.89
N VAL A 20 16.76 -11.16 -2.08
CA VAL A 20 17.55 -11.45 -3.28
C VAL A 20 16.72 -12.23 -4.29
N ASP A 21 16.12 -13.32 -3.84
CA ASP A 21 15.38 -14.24 -4.70
C ASP A 21 14.27 -14.95 -3.92
N TYR A 22 13.39 -15.64 -4.64
CA TYR A 22 12.37 -16.49 -4.06
C TYR A 22 12.19 -17.76 -4.89
N LYS A 23 11.76 -18.82 -4.22
CA LYS A 23 11.32 -20.06 -4.86
C LYS A 23 10.06 -20.56 -4.19
N ILE A 24 9.17 -21.12 -5.00
CA ILE A 24 8.06 -21.94 -4.53
C ILE A 24 8.45 -23.36 -4.87
N ASP A 25 8.37 -24.28 -3.91
CA ASP A 25 8.72 -25.68 -4.16
C ASP A 25 7.81 -26.26 -5.26
N ASP A 26 8.41 -27.02 -6.18
CA ASP A 26 7.68 -27.61 -7.31
C ASP A 26 6.64 -28.66 -6.86
N THR A 27 6.89 -29.30 -5.71
CA THR A 27 6.06 -30.39 -5.21
C THR A 27 5.14 -29.89 -4.08
N PRO A 28 3.81 -29.86 -4.31
CA PRO A 28 2.85 -29.62 -3.24
C PRO A 28 2.95 -30.72 -2.17
N LYS A 29 2.62 -30.38 -0.91
CA LYS A 29 2.68 -31.36 0.19
C LYS A 29 1.73 -32.54 0.02
N TYR A 30 0.63 -32.32 -0.68
CA TYR A 30 -0.45 -33.29 -0.90
C TYR A 30 -1.00 -33.11 -2.31
N THR A 31 -1.54 -34.19 -2.87
CA THR A 31 -2.33 -34.14 -4.10
C THR A 31 -3.67 -33.43 -3.87
N ILE A 32 -4.31 -32.99 -4.96
CA ILE A 32 -5.63 -32.34 -4.91
C ILE A 32 -6.67 -33.23 -4.22
N ALA A 33 -6.65 -34.55 -4.47
CA ALA A 33 -7.59 -35.49 -3.88
C ALA A 33 -7.38 -35.62 -2.36
N GLU A 34 -6.13 -35.75 -1.91
CA GLU A 34 -5.78 -35.80 -0.49
C GLU A 34 -6.15 -34.49 0.23
N CYS A 35 -5.98 -33.34 -0.44
CA CYS A 35 -6.39 -32.05 0.13
C CYS A 35 -7.89 -32.00 0.42
N LYS A 36 -8.71 -32.51 -0.50
CA LYS A 36 -10.17 -32.58 -0.35
C LYS A 36 -10.60 -33.59 0.73
N GLU A 37 -9.94 -34.73 0.82
CA GLU A 37 -10.28 -35.77 1.80
C GLU A 37 -9.89 -35.39 3.23
N ARG A 38 -8.79 -34.65 3.40
CA ARG A 38 -8.19 -34.34 4.70
C ARG A 38 -8.49 -32.93 5.20
N ASP A 39 -9.35 -32.18 4.51
CA ASP A 39 -9.67 -30.78 4.81
C ASP A 39 -8.43 -29.86 4.90
N VAL A 40 -7.42 -30.11 4.05
CA VAL A 40 -6.19 -29.30 3.98
C VAL A 40 -6.11 -28.46 2.70
N THR A 41 -5.18 -27.50 2.69
CA THR A 41 -4.98 -26.58 1.56
C THR A 41 -3.96 -27.17 0.55
N TYR A 42 -4.26 -27.05 -0.74
CA TYR A 42 -3.33 -27.41 -1.82
C TYR A 42 -2.30 -26.29 -2.00
N ALA A 43 -1.10 -26.50 -1.45
CA ALA A 43 -0.06 -25.48 -1.37
C ALA A 43 1.35 -26.10 -1.40
N ALA A 44 2.32 -25.26 -1.75
CA ALA A 44 3.74 -25.58 -1.67
C ALA A 44 4.50 -24.54 -0.83
N PRO A 45 5.57 -24.92 -0.13
CA PRO A 45 6.43 -23.98 0.60
C PRO A 45 6.95 -22.84 -0.29
N LEU A 46 6.74 -21.59 0.14
CA LEU A 46 7.44 -20.43 -0.38
C LEU A 46 8.68 -20.16 0.48
N ARG A 47 9.84 -20.11 -0.16
CA ARG A 47 11.10 -19.72 0.46
C ARG A 47 11.67 -18.48 -0.20
N VAL A 48 12.24 -17.60 0.59
CA VAL A 48 12.85 -16.35 0.14
C VAL A 48 14.30 -16.33 0.60
N THR A 49 15.20 -16.05 -0.33
CA THR A 49 16.62 -15.80 -0.04
C THR A 49 16.76 -14.33 0.36
N ALA A 50 17.23 -14.10 1.58
CA ALA A 50 17.46 -12.77 2.12
C ALA A 50 18.91 -12.60 2.56
N THR A 51 19.42 -11.37 2.45
CA THR A 51 20.74 -11.00 2.97
C THR A 51 20.58 -9.98 4.08
N LEU A 52 21.29 -10.19 5.19
CA LEU A 52 21.44 -9.22 6.26
C LEU A 52 22.87 -8.68 6.20
N TRP A 53 23.01 -7.42 5.80
CA TRP A 53 24.28 -6.71 5.77
C TRP A 53 24.45 -5.91 7.06
N ASN A 54 25.51 -6.21 7.81
CA ASN A 54 25.96 -5.38 8.92
C ASN A 54 27.04 -4.42 8.41
N LYS A 55 26.74 -3.12 8.37
CA LYS A 55 27.66 -2.09 7.90
C LYS A 55 28.83 -1.83 8.86
N GLU A 56 28.66 -2.10 10.15
CA GLU A 56 29.71 -1.89 11.15
C GLU A 56 30.82 -2.93 11.02
N THR A 57 30.46 -4.20 10.79
CA THR A 57 31.43 -5.29 10.62
C THR A 57 31.80 -5.53 9.16
N GLY A 58 30.98 -5.09 8.21
CA GLY A 58 31.09 -5.41 6.79
C GLY A 58 30.53 -6.79 6.42
N ASP A 59 30.05 -7.55 7.40
CA ASP A 59 29.56 -8.92 7.18
C ASP A 59 28.23 -8.93 6.43
N VAL A 60 28.12 -9.82 5.45
CA VAL A 60 26.86 -10.12 4.75
C VAL A 60 26.49 -11.57 5.01
N LYS A 61 25.35 -11.78 5.68
CA LYS A 61 24.81 -13.11 5.93
C LYS A 61 23.65 -13.37 4.99
N GLU A 62 23.80 -14.37 4.12
CA GLU A 62 22.72 -14.87 3.29
C GLU A 62 22.00 -16.03 3.98
N SER A 63 20.67 -16.06 3.89
CA SER A 63 19.87 -17.13 4.47
C SER A 63 18.60 -17.35 3.66
N GLU A 64 18.22 -18.62 3.54
CA GLU A 64 16.94 -19.02 2.98
C GLU A 64 15.89 -19.09 4.10
N ILE A 65 14.83 -18.31 3.96
CA ILE A 65 13.78 -18.14 4.96
C ILE A 65 12.48 -18.77 4.42
N TYR A 66 11.87 -19.65 5.22
CA TYR A 66 10.53 -20.14 4.94
C TYR A 66 9.48 -19.06 5.25
N MET A 67 8.74 -18.63 4.23
CA MET A 67 7.73 -17.57 4.33
C MET A 67 6.32 -18.09 4.59
N GLY A 68 6.10 -19.40 4.48
CA GLY A 68 4.79 -20.03 4.60
C GLY A 68 4.46 -20.95 3.43
N ASP A 69 3.30 -21.60 3.51
CA ASP A 69 2.77 -22.38 2.40
C ASP A 69 1.96 -21.47 1.46
N PHE A 70 2.31 -21.48 0.17
CA PHE A 70 1.65 -20.69 -0.85
C PHE A 70 0.60 -21.54 -1.59
N PRO A 71 -0.70 -21.17 -1.55
CA PRO A 71 -1.74 -21.89 -2.26
C PRO A 71 -1.48 -21.91 -3.77
N LEU A 72 -1.58 -23.10 -4.36
CA LEU A 72 -1.33 -23.31 -5.79
C LEU A 72 -2.64 -23.40 -6.56
N MET A 73 -2.62 -22.91 -7.79
CA MET A 73 -3.73 -23.05 -8.73
C MET A 73 -3.75 -24.47 -9.30
N THR A 74 -4.92 -25.08 -9.37
CA THR A 74 -5.14 -26.36 -10.03
C THR A 74 -5.17 -26.19 -11.55
N GLU A 75 -5.08 -27.29 -12.30
CA GLU A 75 -5.24 -27.28 -13.78
C GLU A 75 -6.60 -26.74 -14.23
N SER A 76 -7.63 -26.85 -13.39
CA SER A 76 -8.96 -26.28 -13.62
C SER A 76 -9.07 -24.77 -13.34
N GLY A 77 -7.99 -24.10 -12.92
CA GLY A 77 -8.00 -22.68 -12.58
C GLY A 77 -8.62 -22.35 -11.22
N THR A 78 -8.72 -23.34 -10.33
CA THR A 78 -9.31 -23.21 -8.99
C THR A 78 -8.24 -23.33 -7.90
N PHE A 79 -8.63 -23.17 -6.64
CA PHE A 79 -7.78 -23.37 -5.47
C PHE A 79 -8.48 -24.28 -4.47
N ILE A 80 -7.74 -25.18 -3.82
CA ILE A 80 -8.29 -25.97 -2.70
C ILE A 80 -7.84 -25.32 -1.39
N ILE A 81 -8.78 -24.74 -0.64
CA ILE A 81 -8.53 -24.09 0.64
C ILE A 81 -9.31 -24.83 1.72
N ASN A 82 -8.58 -25.48 2.63
CA ASN A 82 -9.14 -26.32 3.71
C ASN A 82 -10.17 -27.33 3.17
N GLY A 83 -9.77 -28.14 2.18
CA GLY A 83 -10.62 -29.14 1.51
C GLY A 83 -11.64 -28.59 0.52
N ALA A 84 -12.03 -27.32 0.63
CA ALA A 84 -13.03 -26.72 -0.25
C ALA A 84 -12.40 -26.14 -1.53
N GLU A 85 -12.99 -26.48 -2.68
CA GLU A 85 -12.62 -25.90 -3.97
C GLU A 85 -13.21 -24.49 -4.11
N ARG A 86 -12.36 -23.53 -4.47
CA ARG A 86 -12.68 -22.10 -4.56
C ARG A 86 -12.18 -21.53 -5.87
N VAL A 87 -12.92 -20.56 -6.38
CA VAL A 87 -12.55 -19.80 -7.57
C VAL A 87 -12.30 -18.35 -7.16
N ILE A 88 -11.20 -17.80 -7.65
CA ILE A 88 -10.94 -16.36 -7.54
C ILE A 88 -11.67 -15.65 -8.68
N VAL A 89 -12.57 -14.73 -8.33
CA VAL A 89 -13.32 -13.93 -9.30
C VAL A 89 -12.66 -12.58 -9.50
N SER A 90 -12.61 -12.12 -10.75
CA SER A 90 -12.11 -10.79 -11.09
C SER A 90 -13.04 -9.72 -10.51
N GLN A 91 -12.46 -8.73 -9.83
CA GLN A 91 -13.18 -7.58 -9.30
C GLN A 91 -12.96 -6.36 -10.18
N LEU A 92 -14.02 -5.58 -10.40
CA LEU A 92 -13.91 -4.27 -11.00
C LEU A 92 -13.66 -3.24 -9.89
N VAL A 93 -12.49 -2.59 -9.95
CA VAL A 93 -12.08 -1.54 -9.02
C VAL A 93 -11.86 -0.23 -9.77
N ARG A 94 -11.89 0.89 -9.05
CA ARG A 94 -11.57 2.21 -9.65
C ARG A 94 -10.13 2.20 -10.15
N SER A 95 -9.91 2.73 -11.35
CA SER A 95 -8.56 2.87 -11.89
C SER A 95 -7.76 3.90 -11.08
N PRO A 96 -6.43 3.78 -11.02
CA PRO A 96 -5.58 4.85 -10.54
C PRO A 96 -5.85 6.14 -11.29
N GLY A 97 -5.86 7.28 -10.57
CA GLY A 97 -6.18 8.57 -11.15
C GLY A 97 -6.64 9.59 -10.12
N VAL A 98 -6.97 10.78 -10.60
CA VAL A 98 -7.53 11.86 -9.79
C VAL A 98 -9.02 11.95 -10.05
N TYR A 99 -9.82 11.82 -9.01
CA TYR A 99 -11.27 11.88 -9.05
C TYR A 99 -11.75 13.12 -8.34
N TYR A 100 -12.55 13.93 -9.03
CA TYR A 100 -13.20 15.10 -8.46
C TYR A 100 -14.66 14.80 -8.16
N SER A 101 -15.15 15.33 -7.05
CA SER A 101 -16.55 15.26 -6.68
C SER A 101 -16.94 16.48 -5.85
N PHE A 102 -18.24 16.70 -5.70
CA PHE A 102 -18.75 17.67 -4.75
C PHE A 102 -20.00 17.10 -4.08
N GLU A 103 -20.25 17.54 -2.86
CA GLU A 103 -21.46 17.25 -2.10
C GLU A 103 -22.08 18.57 -1.64
N LYS A 104 -23.39 18.62 -1.44
CA LYS A 104 -24.05 19.77 -0.82
C LYS A 104 -24.14 19.57 0.68
N ASP A 105 -23.73 20.57 1.45
CA ASP A 105 -23.97 20.59 2.89
C ASP A 105 -25.45 20.85 3.21
N LYS A 106 -25.79 20.88 4.51
CA LYS A 106 -27.18 21.14 4.96
C LYS A 106 -27.71 22.52 4.59
N THR A 107 -26.83 23.47 4.28
CA THR A 107 -27.17 24.83 3.86
C THR A 107 -27.28 24.97 2.33
N GLY A 108 -26.91 23.92 1.60
CA GLY A 108 -26.90 23.88 0.14
C GLY A 108 -25.57 24.30 -0.50
N LYS A 109 -24.55 24.58 0.32
CA LYS A 109 -23.20 24.96 -0.10
C LYS A 109 -22.46 23.76 -0.69
N ASP A 110 -21.75 23.99 -1.79
CA ASP A 110 -20.95 22.94 -2.44
C ASP A 110 -19.62 22.71 -1.69
N LEU A 111 -19.40 21.46 -1.30
CA LEU A 111 -18.20 20.94 -0.65
C LEU A 111 -17.42 20.13 -1.67
N PHE A 112 -16.36 20.72 -2.22
CA PHE A 112 -15.52 20.07 -3.22
C PHE A 112 -14.57 19.05 -2.57
N LYS A 113 -14.35 17.95 -3.28
CA LYS A 113 -13.43 16.89 -2.88
C LYS A 113 -12.62 16.43 -4.08
N ALA A 114 -11.36 16.07 -3.84
CA ALA A 114 -10.50 15.43 -4.82
C ALA A 114 -9.81 14.21 -4.18
N THR A 115 -9.85 13.06 -4.84
CA THR A 115 -9.18 11.83 -4.39
C THR A 115 -8.13 11.44 -5.40
N VAL A 116 -6.87 11.35 -4.96
CA VAL A 116 -5.76 10.82 -5.74
C VAL A 116 -5.59 9.35 -5.35
N ILE A 117 -5.92 8.47 -6.28
CA ILE A 117 -5.79 7.01 -6.13
C ILE A 117 -4.52 6.58 -6.87
N PRO A 118 -3.45 6.20 -6.16
CA PRO A 118 -2.27 5.64 -6.82
C PRO A 118 -2.51 4.18 -7.23
N ASN A 119 -1.69 3.69 -8.16
CA ASN A 119 -1.66 2.25 -8.48
C ASN A 119 -1.12 1.41 -7.32
N ARG A 120 -0.21 1.98 -6.52
CA ARG A 120 0.34 1.39 -5.31
C ARG A 120 0.76 2.51 -4.37
N GLY A 121 0.45 2.37 -3.09
CA GLY A 121 0.83 3.34 -2.04
C GLY A 121 -0.35 4.07 -1.40
N ALA A 122 -0.03 5.12 -0.66
CA ALA A 122 -0.97 5.89 0.13
C ALA A 122 -1.90 6.75 -0.73
N TRP A 123 -3.18 6.79 -0.35
CA TRP A 123 -4.16 7.68 -0.98
C TRP A 123 -4.01 9.10 -0.43
N LEU A 124 -4.26 10.09 -1.29
CA LEU A 124 -4.41 11.49 -0.87
C LEU A 124 -5.84 11.94 -1.15
N GLU A 125 -6.52 12.39 -0.11
CA GLU A 125 -7.90 12.87 -0.19
C GLU A 125 -7.93 14.33 0.24
N TYR A 126 -8.37 15.21 -0.64
CA TYR A 126 -8.58 16.62 -0.39
C TYR A 126 -10.07 16.88 -0.21
N GLU A 127 -10.42 17.64 0.82
CA GLU A 127 -11.81 17.98 1.11
C GLU A 127 -11.94 19.41 1.62
N MET A 128 -13.00 20.10 1.22
CA MET A 128 -13.44 21.35 1.82
C MET A 128 -14.58 21.10 2.81
N ASP A 129 -14.64 21.89 3.88
CA ASP A 129 -15.77 21.88 4.80
C ASP A 129 -16.69 23.11 4.65
N SER A 130 -17.74 23.16 5.47
CA SER A 130 -18.73 24.25 5.45
C SER A 130 -18.14 25.61 5.82
N SER A 131 -16.97 25.64 6.45
CA SER A 131 -16.26 26.85 6.88
C SER A 131 -15.24 27.33 5.84
N ASP A 132 -15.27 26.79 4.61
CA ASP A 132 -14.31 27.13 3.53
C ASP A 132 -12.85 26.73 3.81
N ILE A 133 -12.62 25.85 4.80
CA ILE A 133 -11.27 25.36 5.11
C ILE A 133 -10.97 24.12 4.26
N ALA A 134 -9.80 24.12 3.62
CA ALA A 134 -9.31 22.98 2.85
C ALA A 134 -8.45 22.03 3.71
N TYR A 135 -8.73 20.74 3.60
CA TYR A 135 -8.01 19.69 4.32
C TYR A 135 -7.40 18.68 3.36
N VAL A 136 -6.38 17.99 3.84
CA VAL A 136 -5.86 16.77 3.23
C VAL A 136 -5.87 15.63 4.24
N ARG A 137 -6.12 14.43 3.73
CA ARG A 137 -6.00 13.15 4.45
C ARG A 137 -5.02 12.25 3.70
N ILE A 138 -4.06 11.72 4.45
CA ILE A 138 -3.04 10.81 3.94
C ILE A 138 -3.35 9.40 4.43
N ASP A 139 -3.57 8.47 3.51
CA ASP A 139 -3.82 7.05 3.77
C ASP A 139 -4.96 6.80 4.77
N LYS A 140 -6.09 7.50 4.59
CA LYS A 140 -7.30 7.40 5.45
C LYS A 140 -7.09 7.76 6.93
N ASN A 141 -5.99 8.42 7.29
CA ASN A 141 -5.73 8.91 8.65
C ASN A 141 -6.56 10.16 9.00
N ARG A 142 -6.19 10.91 10.05
CA ARG A 142 -6.87 12.16 10.42
C ARG A 142 -6.66 13.22 9.34
N LYS A 143 -7.66 14.09 9.15
CA LYS A 143 -7.52 15.26 8.28
C LYS A 143 -6.61 16.31 8.92
N ILE A 144 -5.75 16.93 8.13
CA ILE A 144 -4.89 18.06 8.52
C ILE A 144 -5.14 19.23 7.57
N PRO A 145 -4.93 20.50 8.00
CA PRO A 145 -5.05 21.65 7.11
C PRO A 145 -4.15 21.49 5.88
N LEU A 146 -4.65 21.86 4.70
CA LEU A 146 -3.91 21.74 3.44
C LEU A 146 -2.56 22.46 3.51
N THR A 147 -2.51 23.64 4.14
CA THR A 147 -1.29 24.43 4.28
C THR A 147 -0.24 23.76 5.18
N THR A 148 -0.64 22.88 6.11
CA THR A 148 0.31 22.05 6.88
C THR A 148 1.04 21.06 5.97
N PHE A 149 0.31 20.44 5.03
CA PHE A 149 0.89 19.51 4.07
C PHE A 149 1.78 20.22 3.05
N ILE A 150 1.37 21.39 2.55
CA ILE A 150 2.18 22.22 1.65
C ILE A 150 3.52 22.59 2.31
N ARG A 151 3.49 22.99 3.59
CA ARG A 151 4.72 23.26 4.36
C ARG A 151 5.62 22.04 4.52
N ALA A 152 5.04 20.86 4.73
CA ALA A 152 5.79 19.61 4.79
C ALA A 152 6.47 19.24 3.45
N LEU A 153 5.98 19.76 2.31
CA LEU A 153 6.60 19.60 0.99
C LEU A 153 7.72 20.61 0.72
N GLY A 154 7.99 21.55 1.64
CA GLY A 154 9.12 22.47 1.56
C GLY A 154 8.78 23.93 1.24
N VAL A 155 7.49 24.30 1.23
CA VAL A 155 7.04 25.69 1.04
C VAL A 155 6.72 26.28 2.41
N GLY A 156 7.65 27.02 3.00
CA GLY A 156 7.67 27.30 4.44
C GLY A 156 6.82 28.48 4.89
N SER A 157 6.72 29.53 4.07
CA SER A 157 6.00 30.76 4.44
C SER A 157 4.69 30.97 3.67
N ASP A 158 3.82 31.80 4.23
CA ASP A 158 2.53 32.13 3.61
C ASP A 158 2.74 32.86 2.29
N GLU A 159 3.75 33.73 2.21
CA GLU A 159 4.12 34.44 0.98
C GLU A 159 4.50 33.47 -0.14
N GLU A 160 5.30 32.45 0.15
CA GLU A 160 5.69 31.42 -0.83
C GLU A 160 4.47 30.61 -1.30
N ILE A 161 3.55 30.31 -0.38
CA ILE A 161 2.29 29.62 -0.71
C ILE A 161 1.43 30.49 -1.64
N PHE A 162 1.27 31.78 -1.33
CA PHE A 162 0.51 32.71 -2.17
C PHE A 162 1.16 32.99 -3.51
N GLU A 163 2.49 32.98 -3.60
CA GLU A 163 3.22 33.11 -4.87
C GLU A 163 2.97 31.90 -5.78
N LEU A 164 2.93 30.68 -5.22
CA LEU A 164 2.72 29.44 -5.97
C LEU A 164 1.27 29.23 -6.42
N PHE A 165 0.30 29.46 -5.53
CA PHE A 165 -1.10 29.13 -5.77
C PHE A 165 -1.97 30.35 -6.08
N GLY A 166 -1.44 31.55 -5.93
CA GLY A 166 -2.19 32.80 -6.00
C GLY A 166 -2.87 33.15 -4.68
N SER A 167 -3.42 34.36 -4.62
CA SER A 167 -4.22 34.83 -3.49
C SER A 167 -5.67 34.38 -3.68
N ASP A 168 -6.16 33.53 -2.77
CA ASP A 168 -7.56 33.11 -2.69
C ASP A 168 -8.00 33.14 -1.22
N ASP A 169 -9.20 33.65 -0.96
CA ASP A 169 -9.73 33.80 0.40
C ASP A 169 -9.81 32.46 1.15
N ARG A 170 -10.05 31.35 0.45
CA ARG A 170 -10.13 30.00 1.04
C ARG A 170 -8.74 29.50 1.45
N LEU A 171 -7.71 29.86 0.68
CA LEU A 171 -6.33 29.54 1.00
C LEU A 171 -5.84 30.37 2.18
N ALA A 172 -6.21 31.65 2.25
CA ALA A 172 -5.89 32.52 3.38
C ALA A 172 -6.57 32.10 4.69
N GLN A 173 -7.72 31.41 4.61
CA GLN A 173 -8.44 30.87 5.76
C GLN A 173 -7.90 29.53 6.28
N THR A 174 -7.07 28.82 5.50
CA THR A 174 -6.65 27.44 5.76
C THR A 174 -5.28 27.33 6.42
#